data_AF-A0A922DST4-F1
#
_entry.id   AF-A0A922DST4-F1
#
_cell.length_a   1.000
_cell.length_b   1.000
_cell.length_c   1.000
_cell.angle_alpha   90.00
_cell.angle_beta   90.00
_cell.angle_gamma   90.00
#
_symmetry.space_group_name_H-M   'P 1'
#
loop_
_entity.id
_entity.type
_entity.pdbx_description
1 polymer ?
#
loop_
_entity_poly.entity_id
_entity_poly.type
_entity_poly.pdbx_seq_one_letter_code
_entity_poly.pdbx_strand_id
1 'polypeptide(L)'
;MLWCYLFNYLPREIPRTIFRFFEQILLQPRGIGHVRDFCHLILPSCAVSLRPTREVVTGIQREATMQIWSRPFSSDNGDLIDAVVPFMGESITDGTLAKFLKNPGDKVEVDEPIAQIETDKVTIDVASPEAGVIQKFVAKEGDTVEPGTKIAVISKSAEGVAQVAPSEKTSQKAASSLSPPTEKIETQKQKLETAPVTKKPKSSSPLPPKHAATEPQLPPKERERRVPMTRLRKRVATRLKDSQNTFAMLTTFNEVDMTNLMKLRSDYKEAFVEKHGVKLGFMSGFVKAAVSGLQNQPIINAVIDGDDIIYRDYVDISIAVGTPKGLVVPVIRNADKMNFAEIEKEINTLAKKANDGSLSIDEMAGGSFTISNGGVYGSLLSTPIINPPQSAILGMHSIVTRPMVVGGNIVPRPMMYIALTYDHRLIDGREAVFFLRRIKDIVEDPRRLLLDV
;
A
#
# COMPACT_ATOMS: atom_id res chain seq x y z
N MET A 1 -39.10 4.94 3.06
CA MET A 1 -40.52 4.81 3.46
C MET A 1 -41.27 4.06 2.36
N LEU A 2 -41.10 2.74 2.31
CA LEU A 2 -41.97 1.73 1.68
C LEU A 2 -41.18 0.41 1.73
N TRP A 3 -41.51 -0.48 2.66
CA TRP A 3 -41.42 -1.95 2.59
C TRP A 3 -41.72 -2.51 3.99
N CYS A 4 -43.00 -2.57 4.30
CA CYS A 4 -43.56 -3.49 5.28
C CYS A 4 -44.65 -4.28 4.56
N TYR A 5 -44.93 -5.50 5.04
CA TYR A 5 -45.87 -6.50 4.51
C TYR A 5 -45.27 -7.55 3.59
N LEU A 6 -44.74 -8.62 4.21
CA LEU A 6 -45.11 -10.01 3.91
C LEU A 6 -44.33 -10.91 4.87
N PHE A 7 -45.00 -11.46 5.88
CA PHE A 7 -44.80 -12.82 6.41
C PHE A 7 -45.70 -13.02 7.66
N ASN A 8 -46.85 -13.64 7.44
CA ASN A 8 -47.72 -14.22 8.47
C ASN A 8 -48.26 -15.55 7.90
N TYR A 9 -48.53 -16.52 8.80
CA TYR A 9 -48.78 -17.98 8.61
C TYR A 9 -47.48 -18.81 8.59
N LEU A 10 -47.15 -19.75 9.51
CA LEU A 10 -47.90 -20.66 10.41
C LEU A 10 -46.92 -21.28 11.47
N PRO A 11 -47.32 -22.17 12.41
CA PRO A 11 -47.53 -21.96 13.85
C PRO A 11 -46.39 -22.36 14.84
N ARG A 12 -46.68 -22.05 16.11
CA ARG A 12 -45.91 -22.17 17.37
C ARG A 12 -45.54 -23.61 17.78
N GLU A 13 -44.32 -23.81 18.27
CA GLU A 13 -43.97 -24.22 19.65
C GLU A 13 -42.44 -24.43 19.81
N ILE A 14 -41.96 -24.42 21.07
CA ILE A 14 -40.59 -24.61 21.61
C ILE A 14 -39.94 -23.30 22.18
N PRO A 15 -39.46 -23.29 23.44
CA PRO A 15 -39.38 -22.09 24.28
C PRO A 15 -38.09 -21.28 24.11
N ARG A 16 -38.22 -19.95 24.23
CA ARG A 16 -37.11 -18.98 24.20
C ARG A 16 -36.60 -18.68 25.61
N THR A 17 -35.35 -19.06 25.86
CA THR A 17 -34.55 -18.55 26.98
C THR A 17 -34.18 -17.09 26.73
N ILE A 18 -34.41 -16.27 27.73
CA ILE A 18 -34.20 -14.83 27.77
C ILE A 18 -32.68 -14.54 27.84
N PHE A 19 -32.13 -13.82 26.86
CA PHE A 19 -30.89 -13.06 27.02
C PHE A 19 -31.11 -11.63 26.54
N ARG A 20 -30.98 -10.68 27.46
CA ARG A 20 -31.09 -9.25 27.22
C ARG A 20 -29.85 -8.74 26.48
N PHE A 21 -30.10 -7.95 25.44
CA PHE A 21 -29.14 -7.08 24.77
C PHE A 21 -28.58 -6.01 25.73
N PHE A 22 -27.30 -5.73 25.61
CA PHE A 22 -26.72 -4.41 25.84
C PHE A 22 -25.76 -4.13 24.69
N GLU A 23 -26.23 -3.36 23.70
CA GLU A 23 -25.36 -2.60 22.81
C GLU A 23 -24.85 -1.38 23.57
N GLN A 24 -23.54 -1.16 23.54
CA GLN A 24 -22.96 0.11 23.93
C GLN A 24 -22.13 0.64 22.76
N ILE A 25 -22.73 1.62 22.09
CA ILE A 25 -22.10 2.52 21.13
C ILE A 25 -21.10 3.39 21.91
N LEU A 26 -19.83 3.36 21.51
CA LEU A 26 -18.80 4.26 22.04
C LEU A 26 -18.34 5.20 20.92
N LEU A 27 -18.95 6.37 20.93
CA LEU A 27 -18.46 7.59 20.28
C LEU A 27 -17.22 8.07 21.03
N GLN A 28 -16.09 8.19 20.34
CA GLN A 28 -14.95 8.97 20.81
C GLN A 28 -15.04 10.40 20.24
N PRO A 29 -14.90 11.43 21.09
CA PRO A 29 -14.21 12.64 20.71
C PRO A 29 -12.89 12.77 21.48
N ARG A 30 -11.87 13.23 20.76
CA ARG A 30 -10.61 13.74 21.32
C ARG A 30 -10.89 15.00 22.15
N GLY A 31 -10.15 15.19 23.25
CA GLY A 31 -10.07 16.48 23.93
C GLY A 31 -9.52 16.39 25.35
N ILE A 32 -8.24 16.75 25.50
CA ILE A 32 -7.55 16.94 26.79
C ILE A 32 -8.07 18.21 27.46
N GLY A 33 -8.31 18.15 28.78
CA GLY A 33 -8.43 19.35 29.62
C GLY A 33 -9.15 19.13 30.95
N HIS A 34 -8.39 18.87 32.01
CA HIS A 34 -8.73 19.08 33.43
C HIS A 34 -10.20 19.04 33.86
N VAL A 35 -10.70 17.92 34.38
CA VAL A 35 -11.74 17.94 35.44
C VAL A 35 -11.55 16.76 36.40
N ARG A 36 -11.69 17.07 37.69
CA ARG A 36 -11.61 16.20 38.86
C ARG A 36 -12.73 15.15 38.84
N ASP A 37 -12.39 13.89 39.09
CA ASP A 37 -13.36 12.82 39.34
C ASP A 37 -14.20 13.13 40.59
N PHE A 38 -15.51 13.28 40.42
CA PHE A 38 -16.49 13.22 41.51
C PHE A 38 -17.15 11.84 41.47
N CYS A 39 -16.94 11.06 42.53
CA CYS A 39 -17.61 9.78 42.73
C CYS A 39 -18.99 10.04 43.37
N HIS A 40 -20.08 9.75 42.65
CA HIS A 40 -21.43 9.82 43.21
C HIS A 40 -21.78 8.50 43.89
N LEU A 41 -21.80 8.51 45.22
CA LEU A 41 -22.47 7.50 46.04
C LEU A 41 -23.87 8.01 46.37
N ILE A 42 -24.90 7.32 45.86
CA ILE A 42 -26.30 7.61 46.17
C ILE A 42 -26.70 6.78 47.39
N LEU A 43 -27.00 7.45 48.51
CA LEU A 43 -27.72 6.86 49.64
C LEU A 43 -28.91 7.76 50.02
N PRO A 44 -30.03 7.18 50.49
CA PRO A 44 -31.29 7.87 50.60
C PRO A 44 -31.36 8.71 51.88
N SER A 45 -32.08 9.84 51.79
CA SER A 45 -32.47 10.77 52.85
C SER A 45 -31.41 11.77 53.38
N CYS A 46 -31.81 13.05 53.33
CA CYS A 46 -31.26 14.26 53.94
C CYS A 46 -30.21 15.14 53.20
N ALA A 47 -30.77 16.26 52.68
CA ALA A 47 -30.34 17.67 52.66
C ALA A 47 -28.89 18.12 52.38
N VAL A 48 -28.80 18.98 51.37
CA VAL A 48 -27.63 19.77 50.93
C VAL A 48 -27.26 20.88 51.93
N SER A 49 -25.97 21.03 52.23
CA SER A 49 -25.39 22.29 52.71
C SER A 49 -23.91 22.42 52.29
N LEU A 50 -23.62 23.47 51.52
CA LEU A 50 -22.31 23.91 51.04
C LEU A 50 -21.59 24.75 52.11
N ARG A 51 -20.31 24.48 52.48
CA ARG A 51 -19.26 25.48 52.80
C ARG A 51 -17.81 24.90 52.74
N PRO A 52 -16.77 25.72 52.46
CA PRO A 52 -15.39 25.27 52.21
C PRO A 52 -14.35 25.60 53.31
N THR A 53 -13.20 24.92 53.20
CA THR A 53 -11.81 25.22 53.68
C THR A 53 -11.38 25.03 55.16
N ARG A 54 -10.37 24.14 55.30
CA ARG A 54 -9.14 24.17 56.15
C ARG A 54 -9.16 23.59 57.59
N GLU A 55 -8.29 22.59 57.75
CA GLU A 55 -7.61 22.07 58.98
C GLU A 55 -8.44 21.53 60.16
N VAL A 56 -8.41 20.20 60.34
CA VAL A 56 -8.22 19.56 61.66
C VAL A 56 -7.42 18.26 61.46
N VAL A 57 -6.20 18.23 62.01
CA VAL A 57 -5.39 17.04 62.22
C VAL A 57 -5.79 16.39 63.55
N THR A 58 -5.59 15.08 63.64
CA THR A 58 -5.64 14.17 64.80
C THR A 58 -6.90 13.32 64.93
N GLY A 59 -6.70 12.01 64.77
CA GLY A 59 -7.75 10.99 64.94
C GLY A 59 -7.28 9.57 64.64
N ILE A 60 -6.39 9.05 65.47
CA ILE A 60 -6.26 7.62 65.82
C ILE A 60 -5.48 6.70 64.86
N GLN A 61 -4.23 6.47 65.29
CA GLN A 61 -3.43 5.23 65.37
C GLN A 61 -3.74 3.98 64.51
N ARG A 62 -2.62 3.43 63.99
CA ARG A 62 -2.21 2.00 63.87
C ARG A 62 -3.16 1.10 63.07
N GLU A 63 -2.79 0.47 61.97
CA GLU A 63 -1.61 -0.35 61.70
C GLU A 63 -1.62 -0.68 60.20
N ALA A 64 -0.54 -0.37 59.48
CA ALA A 64 -0.17 -1.09 58.26
C ALA A 64 1.31 -0.81 58.01
N THR A 65 2.12 -1.84 58.20
CA THR A 65 3.55 -1.88 57.93
C THR A 65 3.80 -1.66 56.45
N MET A 66 3.94 -0.39 56.04
CA MET A 66 4.52 -0.04 54.75
C MET A 66 6.04 -0.09 54.91
N GLN A 67 6.68 -1.18 54.45
CA GLN A 67 8.10 -1.12 54.12
C GLN A 67 8.23 -0.13 52.96
N ILE A 68 8.67 1.08 53.29
CA ILE A 68 9.06 2.09 52.31
C ILE A 68 10.34 1.56 51.65
N TRP A 69 10.18 0.94 50.48
CA TRP A 69 11.31 0.73 49.59
C TRP A 69 11.58 2.04 48.87
N SER A 70 12.31 2.94 49.53
CA SER A 70 12.93 4.08 48.86
C SER A 70 14.01 3.51 47.94
N ARG A 71 13.71 3.35 46.65
CA ARG A 71 14.75 3.22 45.64
C ARG A 71 15.30 4.62 45.37
N PRO A 72 16.57 4.91 45.67
CA PRO A 72 17.21 6.05 45.05
C PRO A 72 17.22 5.79 43.54
N PHE A 73 16.69 6.73 42.76
CA PHE A 73 16.92 6.74 41.33
C PHE A 73 18.40 7.14 41.13
N SER A 74 19.29 6.16 41.24
CA SER A 74 20.66 6.29 40.77
C SER A 74 20.62 6.00 39.27
N SER A 75 20.89 7.01 38.46
CA SER A 75 21.15 6.86 37.04
C SER A 75 22.40 5.98 36.86
N ASP A 76 22.20 4.70 36.57
CA ASP A 76 23.29 3.79 36.21
C ASP A 76 23.28 3.52 34.70
N ASN A 77 23.21 4.62 33.94
CA ASN A 77 23.75 4.70 32.59
C ASN A 77 24.47 6.05 32.54
N GLY A 78 25.81 6.01 32.59
CA GLY A 78 26.61 7.18 32.24
C GLY A 78 26.16 7.70 30.88
N ASP A 79 26.23 9.02 30.70
CA ASP A 79 25.73 9.80 29.56
C ASP A 79 26.03 9.14 28.19
N LEU A 80 25.14 8.23 27.75
CA LEU A 80 25.17 7.56 26.46
C LEU A 80 24.05 8.15 25.60
N ILE A 81 24.43 8.79 24.51
CA ILE A 81 23.54 9.47 23.56
C ILE A 81 23.58 8.69 22.25
N ASP A 82 22.41 8.35 21.73
CA ASP A 82 22.28 7.62 20.49
C ASP A 82 22.27 8.60 19.30
N ALA A 83 23.17 8.40 18.33
CA ALA A 83 23.11 9.08 17.04
C ALA A 83 22.11 8.35 16.13
N VAL A 84 21.09 9.07 15.66
CA VAL A 84 19.93 8.53 14.96
C VAL A 84 19.89 9.05 13.52
N VAL A 85 19.41 8.22 12.59
CA VAL A 85 19.18 8.62 11.19
C VAL A 85 18.20 9.81 11.14
N PRO A 86 18.57 10.97 10.56
CA PRO A 86 17.68 12.12 10.43
C PRO A 86 16.55 11.85 9.43
N PHE A 87 15.49 12.64 9.49
CA PHE A 87 14.35 12.52 8.58
C PHE A 87 14.78 12.78 7.12
N MET A 88 14.53 11.83 6.21
CA MET A 88 15.02 11.86 4.82
C MET A 88 14.02 12.48 3.81
N GLY A 89 13.02 13.21 4.31
CA GLY A 89 11.96 13.83 3.50
C GLY A 89 10.78 12.87 3.24
N GLU A 90 9.60 13.43 2.95
CA GLU A 90 8.33 12.68 2.86
C GLU A 90 8.29 11.60 1.75
N SER A 91 9.28 11.56 0.85
CA SER A 91 9.33 10.65 -0.30
C SER A 91 10.41 9.56 -0.23
N ILE A 92 11.23 9.50 0.83
CA ILE A 92 12.33 8.54 0.96
C ILE A 92 12.15 7.74 2.26
N THR A 93 11.74 6.48 2.12
CA THR A 93 11.39 5.59 3.24
C THR A 93 12.58 4.84 3.83
N ASP A 94 13.66 4.68 3.06
CA ASP A 94 14.82 3.85 3.37
C ASP A 94 16.08 4.35 2.67
N GLY A 95 17.24 4.14 3.31
CA GLY A 95 18.56 4.52 2.79
C GLY A 95 19.63 3.47 3.11
N THR A 96 20.69 3.39 2.30
CA THR A 96 21.79 2.45 2.50
C THR A 96 22.98 3.18 3.13
N LEU A 97 23.57 2.63 4.19
CA LEU A 97 24.80 3.18 4.79
C LEU A 97 25.98 2.96 3.84
N ALA A 98 26.48 4.04 3.21
CA ALA A 98 27.52 3.97 2.21
C ALA A 98 28.92 3.89 2.83
N LYS A 99 29.21 4.74 3.82
CA LYS A 99 30.54 4.81 4.43
C LYS A 99 30.52 5.47 5.81
N PHE A 100 31.28 4.91 6.77
CA PHE A 100 31.59 5.62 8.01
C PHE A 100 32.79 6.57 7.80
N LEU A 101 32.64 7.82 8.23
CA LEU A 101 33.71 8.83 8.13
C LEU A 101 34.60 8.84 9.39
N LYS A 102 34.15 8.21 10.49
CA LYS A 102 34.83 8.15 11.78
C LYS A 102 34.91 6.71 12.31
N ASN A 103 35.98 6.39 13.02
CA ASN A 103 36.17 5.09 13.64
C ASN A 103 35.67 5.08 15.09
N PRO A 104 35.30 3.92 15.64
CA PRO A 104 34.97 3.80 17.07
C PRO A 104 36.20 4.21 17.91
N GLY A 105 36.03 5.17 18.80
CA GLY A 105 37.09 5.77 19.62
C GLY A 105 37.45 7.22 19.23
N ASP A 106 36.99 7.71 18.07
CA ASP A 106 37.24 9.09 17.66
C ASP A 106 36.35 10.07 18.43
N LYS A 107 36.91 11.24 18.74
CA LYS A 107 36.16 12.38 19.28
C LYS A 107 35.38 13.04 18.15
N VAL A 108 34.11 13.31 18.38
CA VAL A 108 33.22 14.04 17.48
C VAL A 108 32.71 15.30 18.17
N GLU A 109 32.64 16.40 17.44
CA GLU A 109 31.98 17.64 17.88
C GLU A 109 30.48 17.62 17.52
N VAL A 110 29.71 18.58 18.06
CA VAL A 110 28.29 18.74 17.73
C VAL A 110 28.17 19.03 16.23
N ASP A 111 27.20 18.39 15.56
CA ASP A 111 26.91 18.51 14.13
C ASP A 111 28.01 17.99 13.17
N GLU A 112 29.00 17.25 13.67
CA GLU A 112 30.03 16.64 12.81
C GLU A 112 29.52 15.37 12.11
N PRO A 113 29.74 15.18 10.79
CA PRO A 113 29.23 14.02 10.05
C PRO A 113 29.95 12.72 10.43
N ILE A 114 29.18 11.73 10.89
CA ILE A 114 29.67 10.41 11.34
C ILE A 114 29.60 9.38 10.21
N ALA A 115 28.51 9.39 9.44
CA ALA A 115 28.23 8.40 8.40
C ALA A 115 27.49 9.03 7.21
N GLN A 116 27.72 8.50 6.02
CA GLN A 116 27.02 8.92 4.81
C GLN A 116 25.98 7.87 4.43
N ILE A 117 24.75 8.32 4.21
CA ILE A 117 23.65 7.49 3.72
C ILE A 117 23.42 7.84 2.24
N GLU A 118 23.52 6.83 1.39
CA GLU A 118 23.12 6.92 -0.01
C GLU A 118 21.64 6.55 -0.13
N THR A 119 20.84 7.48 -0.62
CA THR A 119 19.44 7.27 -1.01
C THR A 119 19.31 7.40 -2.53
N ASP A 120 18.20 6.93 -3.10
CA ASP A 120 17.94 6.91 -4.55
C ASP A 120 18.03 8.29 -5.26
N LYS A 121 18.14 9.40 -4.51
CA LYS A 121 18.22 10.76 -5.08
C LYS A 121 19.30 11.67 -4.48
N VAL A 122 19.74 11.46 -3.23
CA VAL A 122 20.69 12.37 -2.54
C VAL A 122 21.54 11.60 -1.52
N THR A 123 22.81 11.96 -1.38
CA THR A 123 23.68 11.55 -0.26
C THR A 123 23.39 12.43 0.96
N ILE A 124 22.93 11.85 2.06
CA ILE A 124 22.61 12.56 3.30
C ILE A 124 23.64 12.17 4.37
N ASP A 125 24.26 13.17 4.98
CA ASP A 125 25.21 12.96 6.07
C ASP A 125 24.46 12.87 7.42
N VAL A 126 24.80 11.87 8.22
CA VAL A 126 24.30 11.71 9.59
C VAL A 126 25.26 12.42 10.54
N ALA A 127 24.80 13.53 11.11
CA ALA A 127 25.56 14.34 12.04
C ALA A 127 25.44 13.85 13.49
N SER A 128 26.46 14.17 14.30
CA SER A 128 26.47 13.88 15.74
C SER A 128 25.55 14.84 16.52
N PRO A 129 24.58 14.35 17.31
CA PRO A 129 23.70 15.22 18.09
C PRO A 129 24.41 15.92 19.28
N GLU A 130 25.50 15.36 19.81
CA GLU A 130 26.30 15.97 20.88
C GLU A 130 27.81 15.65 20.72
N ALA A 131 28.66 16.46 21.37
CA ALA A 131 30.10 16.22 21.41
C ALA A 131 30.45 15.06 22.36
N GLY A 132 31.23 14.09 21.88
CA GLY A 132 31.58 12.91 22.67
C GLY A 132 32.49 11.94 21.94
N VAL A 133 32.66 10.74 22.50
CA VAL A 133 33.46 9.66 21.90
C VAL A 133 32.54 8.57 21.39
N ILE A 134 32.72 8.15 20.13
CA ILE A 134 31.97 7.04 19.53
C ILE A 134 32.40 5.73 20.18
N GLN A 135 31.52 5.07 20.95
CA GLN A 135 31.87 3.79 21.59
C GLN A 135 31.67 2.60 20.66
N LYS A 136 30.53 2.56 19.95
CA LYS A 136 30.15 1.39 19.16
C LYS A 136 29.14 1.74 18.07
N PHE A 137 29.37 1.22 16.87
CA PHE A 137 28.37 1.21 15.80
C PHE A 137 27.42 0.02 15.96
N VAL A 138 26.13 0.29 15.81
CA VAL A 138 25.07 -0.72 15.86
C VAL A 138 24.75 -1.25 14.45
N ALA A 139 25.00 -0.45 13.41
CA ALA A 139 24.82 -0.81 12.00
C ALA A 139 26.15 -1.07 11.28
N LYS A 140 26.15 -1.92 10.25
CA LYS A 140 27.32 -2.20 9.39
C LYS A 140 27.23 -1.41 8.09
N GLU A 141 28.39 -1.19 7.44
CA GLU A 141 28.45 -0.62 6.10
C GLU A 141 27.66 -1.51 5.12
N GLY A 142 26.76 -0.92 4.35
CA GLY A 142 25.84 -1.62 3.45
C GLY A 142 24.50 -2.07 4.05
N ASP A 143 24.25 -1.82 5.34
CA ASP A 143 22.94 -2.10 5.95
C ASP A 143 21.88 -1.05 5.54
N THR A 144 20.65 -1.51 5.32
CA THR A 144 19.48 -0.66 5.07
C THR A 144 18.97 -0.07 6.39
N VAL A 145 18.89 1.26 6.48
CA VAL A 145 18.46 1.98 7.68
C VAL A 145 17.21 2.82 7.41
N GLU A 146 16.25 2.74 8.34
CA GLU A 146 15.03 3.55 8.35
C GLU A 146 15.22 4.80 9.23
N PRO A 147 14.52 5.93 8.95
CA PRO A 147 14.53 7.10 9.82
C PRO A 147 14.19 6.73 11.27
N GLY A 148 14.99 7.19 12.23
CA GLY A 148 14.82 6.79 13.64
C GLY A 148 15.67 5.59 14.09
N THR A 149 16.39 4.93 13.19
CA THR A 149 17.29 3.82 13.54
C THR A 149 18.58 4.35 14.18
N LYS A 150 19.03 3.68 15.24
CA LYS A 150 20.25 4.02 16.00
C LYS A 150 21.49 3.56 15.23
N ILE A 151 22.39 4.48 14.89
CA ILE A 151 23.61 4.18 14.12
C ILE A 151 24.81 3.99 15.06
N ALA A 152 24.98 4.89 16.03
CA ALA A 152 26.11 4.89 16.94
C ALA A 152 25.69 5.27 18.37
N VAL A 153 26.42 4.74 19.36
CA VAL A 153 26.30 5.16 20.77
C VAL A 153 27.51 6.03 21.13
N ILE A 154 27.25 7.26 21.59
CA ILE A 154 28.26 8.27 21.92
C ILE A 154 28.26 8.49 23.43
N SER A 155 29.43 8.55 24.08
CA SER A 155 29.52 8.88 25.51
C SER A 155 30.05 10.29 25.79
N LYS A 156 29.42 10.99 26.74
CA LYS A 156 29.84 12.31 27.20
C LYS A 156 30.84 12.20 28.35
N SER A 157 32.13 12.19 28.04
CA SER A 157 33.19 12.41 29.02
C SER A 157 34.45 12.86 28.31
N ALA A 158 34.88 14.08 28.63
CA ALA A 158 36.16 14.64 28.25
C ALA A 158 36.92 15.02 29.52
N GLU A 159 37.98 14.28 29.84
CA GLU A 159 39.16 14.82 30.51
C GLU A 159 40.39 14.40 29.70
N GLY A 160 41.22 15.37 29.36
CA GLY A 160 42.37 15.20 28.48
C GLY A 160 43.68 14.98 29.24
N VAL A 161 44.66 14.39 28.55
CA VAL A 161 46.08 14.73 28.69
C VAL A 161 46.73 14.66 27.30
N ALA A 162 47.65 15.60 27.08
CA ALA A 162 48.28 15.99 25.82
C ALA A 162 49.58 15.22 25.49
N GLN A 163 50.06 15.50 24.26
CA GLN A 163 51.40 15.27 23.66
C GLN A 163 51.64 13.84 23.13
N VAL A 164 52.20 13.56 21.95
CA VAL A 164 53.39 14.09 21.24
C VAL A 164 53.32 13.68 19.74
N ALA A 165 53.70 14.57 18.80
CA ALA A 165 54.04 14.26 17.38
C ALA A 165 55.55 13.93 17.25
N PRO A 166 56.21 13.64 16.09
CA PRO A 166 55.78 13.48 14.68
C PRO A 166 56.51 12.32 13.90
N SER A 167 56.19 12.11 12.60
CA SER A 167 57.12 11.81 11.46
C SER A 167 56.33 11.21 10.27
N GLU A 168 56.08 11.88 9.14
CA GLU A 168 56.91 12.24 7.96
C GLU A 168 56.88 11.20 6.78
N LYS A 169 56.68 11.75 5.56
CA LYS A 169 56.98 11.26 4.18
C LYS A 169 55.94 10.54 3.29
N THR A 170 55.33 11.35 2.41
CA THR A 170 55.51 11.45 0.94
C THR A 170 55.42 10.22 0.00
N SER A 171 54.54 10.40 -1.01
CA SER A 171 54.59 9.97 -2.43
C SER A 171 54.09 8.59 -2.91
N GLN A 172 53.01 8.69 -3.69
CA GLN A 172 52.88 8.32 -5.12
C GLN A 172 52.82 6.84 -5.58
N LYS A 173 51.63 6.51 -6.11
CA LYS A 173 51.36 6.18 -7.54
C LYS A 173 51.55 4.74 -8.05
N ALA A 174 50.38 4.11 -8.25
CA ALA A 174 49.85 3.47 -9.47
C ALA A 174 50.30 2.08 -9.97
N ALA A 175 49.25 1.35 -10.38
CA ALA A 175 49.10 0.43 -11.51
C ALA A 175 49.67 -1.01 -11.35
N SER A 176 48.79 -2.01 -11.18
CA SER A 176 48.24 -2.92 -12.24
C SER A 176 49.15 -4.14 -12.45
N SER A 177 48.73 -5.39 -12.69
CA SER A 177 47.46 -6.10 -12.77
C SER A 177 47.79 -7.56 -13.15
N LEU A 178 46.97 -8.52 -12.68
CA LEU A 178 46.59 -9.79 -13.34
C LEU A 178 47.61 -10.96 -13.52
N SER A 179 47.54 -11.93 -12.58
CA SER A 179 47.13 -13.37 -12.71
C SER A 179 47.83 -14.34 -13.73
N PRO A 180 47.58 -15.68 -13.69
CA PRO A 180 48.50 -16.76 -13.25
C PRO A 180 48.58 -17.87 -14.36
N PRO A 181 48.45 -19.22 -14.17
CA PRO A 181 48.85 -20.23 -13.14
C PRO A 181 49.52 -21.49 -13.76
N THR A 182 49.96 -22.46 -12.93
CA THR A 182 49.91 -23.97 -13.04
C THR A 182 51.09 -24.58 -12.27
N GLU A 183 51.11 -25.77 -11.66
CA GLU A 183 50.20 -26.85 -11.25
C GLU A 183 51.11 -27.95 -10.60
N LYS A 184 50.53 -28.89 -9.84
CA LYS A 184 51.01 -30.27 -9.48
C LYS A 184 51.35 -30.52 -7.99
N ILE A 185 50.53 -31.29 -7.23
CA ILE A 185 50.56 -32.78 -6.98
C ILE A 185 51.56 -33.09 -5.82
N GLU A 186 51.35 -33.84 -4.72
CA GLU A 186 50.48 -34.98 -4.35
C GLU A 186 50.59 -35.35 -2.82
N THR A 187 49.56 -36.03 -2.29
CA THR A 187 49.49 -37.11 -1.25
C THR A 187 49.90 -37.04 0.26
N GLN A 188 48.97 -37.57 1.10
CA GLN A 188 49.07 -38.67 2.11
C GLN A 188 48.54 -38.46 3.57
N LYS A 189 47.36 -39.05 3.83
CA LYS A 189 46.83 -39.97 4.90
C LYS A 189 47.17 -39.88 6.43
N GLN A 190 46.05 -39.96 7.22
CA GLN A 190 45.76 -40.70 8.49
C GLN A 190 46.43 -40.18 9.81
N LYS A 191 45.78 -40.06 11.00
CA LYS A 191 44.98 -41.00 11.82
C LYS A 191 44.42 -40.31 13.12
N LEU A 192 43.45 -40.95 13.80
CA LEU A 192 42.81 -40.68 15.11
C LEU A 192 43.81 -40.54 16.31
N GLU A 193 43.54 -40.00 17.52
CA GLU A 193 42.48 -40.31 18.52
C GLU A 193 42.64 -39.43 19.82
N THR A 194 41.53 -39.19 20.57
CA THR A 194 41.33 -38.97 22.06
C THR A 194 42.20 -37.98 22.90
N ALA A 195 41.78 -37.23 23.93
CA ALA A 195 40.56 -36.92 24.72
C ALA A 195 40.89 -35.68 25.65
N PRO A 196 40.29 -35.42 26.85
CA PRO A 196 39.03 -34.71 27.12
C PRO A 196 39.11 -33.49 28.11
N VAL A 197 37.93 -32.92 28.45
CA VAL A 197 37.50 -32.30 29.74
C VAL A 197 37.37 -30.76 29.89
N THR A 198 36.11 -30.37 30.22
CA THR A 198 35.51 -29.24 31.00
C THR A 198 35.58 -27.76 30.59
N LYS A 199 34.39 -27.12 30.53
CA LYS A 199 34.03 -25.90 31.30
C LYS A 199 32.52 -25.54 31.25
N LYS A 200 31.90 -25.62 32.44
CA LYS A 200 30.84 -24.82 33.10
C LYS A 200 29.60 -24.24 32.34
N PRO A 201 28.45 -24.12 33.06
CA PRO A 201 27.13 -23.87 32.49
C PRO A 201 26.90 -22.40 32.10
N LYS A 202 26.24 -22.19 30.95
CA LYS A 202 25.83 -20.87 30.46
C LYS A 202 24.57 -20.39 31.19
N SER A 203 24.67 -19.21 31.78
CA SER A 203 23.57 -18.36 32.25
C SER A 203 22.64 -17.97 31.09
N SER A 204 21.33 -18.06 31.34
CA SER A 204 20.24 -17.69 30.45
C SER A 204 20.24 -16.20 30.09
N SER A 205 20.36 -15.89 28.81
CA SER A 205 20.10 -14.55 28.25
C SER A 205 18.61 -14.40 27.86
N PRO A 206 18.04 -13.19 27.87
CA PRO A 206 16.61 -12.97 27.62
C PRO A 206 16.24 -13.17 26.14
N LEU A 207 15.04 -13.71 25.90
CA LEU A 207 14.48 -14.01 24.58
C LEU A 207 14.19 -12.73 23.75
N PRO A 208 14.48 -12.72 22.43
CA PRO A 208 14.02 -11.67 21.52
C PRO A 208 12.49 -11.71 21.32
N PRO A 209 11.87 -10.57 20.93
CA PRO A 209 10.42 -10.43 20.83
C PRO A 209 9.82 -11.40 19.81
N LYS A 210 8.67 -11.98 20.18
CA LYS A 210 7.88 -12.93 19.37
C LYS A 210 7.61 -12.35 17.98
N HIS A 211 8.25 -12.90 16.96
CA HIS A 211 7.73 -12.86 15.60
C HIS A 211 6.33 -13.49 15.61
N ALA A 212 5.39 -12.83 14.92
CA ALA A 212 4.05 -13.32 14.67
C ALA A 212 4.09 -14.78 14.20
N ALA A 213 3.12 -15.58 14.67
CA ALA A 213 3.05 -17.02 14.50
C ALA A 213 3.30 -17.42 13.03
N THR A 214 4.52 -17.90 12.77
CA THR A 214 4.84 -18.60 11.53
C THR A 214 4.23 -19.99 11.66
N GLU A 215 3.29 -20.30 10.78
CA GLU A 215 2.72 -21.65 10.65
C GLU A 215 3.88 -22.67 10.56
N PRO A 216 3.86 -23.79 11.31
CA PRO A 216 4.97 -24.74 11.32
C PRO A 216 5.29 -25.16 9.89
N GLN A 217 6.50 -24.86 9.43
CA GLN A 217 6.94 -25.32 8.11
C GLN A 217 7.06 -26.85 8.18
N LEU A 218 6.02 -27.53 7.70
CA LEU A 218 6.09 -28.96 7.41
C LEU A 218 7.30 -29.20 6.49
N PRO A 219 8.05 -30.30 6.68
CA PRO A 219 9.14 -30.64 5.78
C PRO A 219 8.59 -30.67 4.35
N PRO A 220 9.32 -30.12 3.35
CA PRO A 220 8.83 -30.06 1.98
C PRO A 220 8.38 -31.46 1.56
N LYS A 221 7.10 -31.62 1.24
CA LYS A 221 6.66 -32.88 0.64
C LYS A 221 7.42 -33.02 -0.68
N GLU A 222 7.86 -34.23 -1.04
CA GLU A 222 8.66 -34.51 -2.26
C GLU A 222 8.01 -34.03 -3.58
N ARG A 223 6.73 -33.59 -3.53
CA ARG A 223 5.96 -33.04 -4.66
C ARG A 223 5.77 -31.52 -4.61
N GLU A 224 6.42 -30.81 -3.70
CA GLU A 224 6.32 -29.35 -3.56
C GLU A 224 7.52 -28.64 -4.20
N ARG A 225 7.25 -27.75 -5.18
CA ARG A 225 8.26 -26.87 -5.78
C ARG A 225 8.07 -25.45 -5.28
N ARG A 226 9.03 -24.94 -4.50
CA ARG A 226 9.08 -23.52 -4.10
C ARG A 226 9.76 -22.69 -5.20
N VAL A 227 9.08 -21.66 -5.68
CA VAL A 227 9.63 -20.68 -6.64
C VAL A 227 9.55 -19.29 -6.02
N PRO A 228 10.67 -18.55 -5.88
CA PRO A 228 10.65 -17.21 -5.30
C PRO A 228 9.93 -16.23 -6.23
N MET A 229 9.16 -15.29 -5.65
CA MET A 229 8.53 -14.21 -6.42
C MET A 229 9.59 -13.26 -6.99
N THR A 230 9.43 -12.88 -8.26
CA THR A 230 10.24 -11.83 -8.88
C THR A 230 10.00 -10.47 -8.19
N ARG A 231 10.97 -9.56 -8.27
CA ARG A 231 10.83 -8.20 -7.72
C ARG A 231 9.58 -7.49 -8.25
N LEU A 232 9.32 -7.57 -9.55
CA LEU A 232 8.12 -7.01 -10.19
C LEU A 232 6.84 -7.60 -9.58
N ARG A 233 6.77 -8.94 -9.42
CA ARG A 233 5.60 -9.61 -8.87
C ARG A 233 5.35 -9.23 -7.41
N LYS A 234 6.40 -9.03 -6.61
CA LYS A 234 6.28 -8.53 -5.22
C LYS A 234 5.68 -7.12 -5.21
N ARG A 235 6.19 -6.18 -6.01
CA ARG A 235 5.65 -4.81 -6.08
C ARG A 235 4.19 -4.78 -6.50
N VAL A 236 3.82 -5.56 -7.52
CA VAL A 236 2.42 -5.67 -7.97
C VAL A 236 1.54 -6.23 -6.86
N ALA A 237 2.00 -7.26 -6.14
CA ALA A 237 1.24 -7.84 -5.04
C ALA A 237 1.01 -6.84 -3.89
N THR A 238 2.05 -6.10 -3.49
CA THR A 238 1.94 -5.03 -2.49
C THR A 238 0.93 -3.97 -2.95
N ARG A 239 1.09 -3.42 -4.17
CA ARG A 239 0.18 -2.40 -4.72
C ARG A 239 -1.28 -2.86 -4.79
N LEU A 240 -1.54 -4.10 -5.20
CA LEU A 240 -2.90 -4.65 -5.25
C LEU A 240 -3.49 -4.82 -3.86
N LYS A 241 -2.68 -5.23 -2.88
CA LYS A 241 -3.13 -5.39 -1.51
C LYS A 241 -3.38 -4.04 -0.84
N ASP A 242 -2.54 -3.04 -1.11
CA ASP A 242 -2.73 -1.67 -0.66
C ASP A 242 -4.05 -1.11 -1.19
N SER A 243 -4.31 -1.27 -2.49
CA SER A 243 -5.60 -0.88 -3.09
C SER A 243 -6.81 -1.48 -2.36
N GLN A 244 -6.76 -2.76 -2.01
CA GLN A 244 -7.85 -3.42 -1.29
C GLN A 244 -7.99 -2.95 0.17
N ASN A 245 -6.88 -2.58 0.81
CA ASN A 245 -6.89 -2.11 2.19
C ASN A 245 -7.29 -0.63 2.27
N THR A 246 -7.02 0.16 1.22
CA THR A 246 -7.33 1.58 1.15
C THR A 246 -8.78 1.85 0.75
N PHE A 247 -9.25 1.22 -0.33
CA PHE A 247 -10.57 1.53 -0.88
C PHE A 247 -11.68 0.67 -0.28
N ALA A 248 -12.85 1.26 0.01
CA ALA A 248 -14.04 0.49 0.35
C ALA A 248 -14.69 -0.01 -0.94
N MET A 249 -14.09 -1.02 -1.57
CA MET A 249 -14.45 -1.44 -2.91
C MET A 249 -15.85 -2.08 -2.95
N LEU A 250 -16.75 -1.53 -3.75
CA LEU A 250 -18.01 -2.16 -4.12
C LEU A 250 -18.06 -2.35 -5.64
N THR A 251 -18.67 -3.45 -6.10
CA THR A 251 -18.86 -3.70 -7.53
C THR A 251 -20.34 -3.79 -7.89
N THR A 252 -20.74 -3.06 -8.91
CA THR A 252 -22.07 -3.14 -9.53
C THR A 252 -21.95 -3.71 -10.93
N PHE A 253 -22.97 -4.45 -11.38
CA PHE A 253 -22.98 -5.13 -12.68
C PHE A 253 -24.21 -4.75 -13.49
N ASN A 254 -24.00 -4.58 -14.79
CA ASN A 254 -25.08 -4.51 -15.78
C ASN A 254 -24.77 -5.48 -16.92
N GLU A 255 -25.83 -5.95 -17.60
CA GLU A 255 -25.70 -6.55 -18.91
C GLU A 255 -25.97 -5.52 -20.01
N VAL A 256 -25.34 -5.72 -21.16
CA VAL A 256 -25.39 -4.83 -22.32
C VAL A 256 -25.62 -5.66 -23.58
N ASP A 257 -26.62 -5.27 -24.38
CA ASP A 257 -26.83 -5.83 -25.72
C ASP A 257 -25.85 -5.20 -26.73
N MET A 258 -24.97 -6.03 -27.28
CA MET A 258 -23.94 -5.60 -28.22
C MET A 258 -24.44 -5.52 -29.66
N THR A 259 -25.70 -5.86 -29.97
CA THR A 259 -26.22 -5.98 -31.34
C THR A 259 -25.91 -4.74 -32.17
N ASN A 260 -26.28 -3.55 -31.67
CA ASN A 260 -26.21 -2.32 -32.46
C ASN A 260 -24.78 -1.83 -32.65
N LEU A 261 -23.91 -1.97 -31.64
CA LEU A 261 -22.50 -1.65 -31.77
C LEU A 261 -21.76 -2.63 -32.71
N MET A 262 -22.11 -3.92 -32.65
CA MET A 262 -21.60 -4.93 -33.59
C MET A 262 -22.05 -4.66 -35.02
N LYS A 263 -23.32 -4.27 -35.21
CA LYS A 263 -23.86 -3.87 -36.51
C LYS A 263 -23.16 -2.63 -37.05
N LEU A 264 -23.02 -1.58 -36.25
CA LEU A 264 -22.28 -0.36 -36.62
C LEU A 264 -20.87 -0.70 -37.13
N ARG A 265 -20.15 -1.55 -36.38
CA ARG A 265 -18.82 -2.00 -36.80
C ARG A 265 -18.88 -2.78 -38.11
N SER A 266 -19.83 -3.71 -38.26
CA SER A 266 -19.96 -4.50 -39.49
C SER A 266 -20.22 -3.65 -40.72
N ASP A 267 -21.12 -2.67 -40.59
CA ASP A 267 -21.57 -1.81 -41.68
C ASP A 267 -20.46 -0.85 -42.16
N TYR A 268 -19.60 -0.36 -41.25
CA TYR A 268 -18.62 0.68 -41.56
C TYR A 268 -17.14 0.29 -41.46
N LYS A 269 -16.79 -0.93 -41.03
CA LYS A 269 -15.38 -1.33 -40.81
C LYS A 269 -14.47 -1.11 -42.02
N GLU A 270 -14.96 -1.33 -43.25
CA GLU A 270 -14.15 -1.22 -44.48
C GLU A 270 -13.90 0.25 -44.83
N ALA A 271 -14.97 1.04 -44.95
CA ALA A 271 -14.88 2.49 -45.18
C ALA A 271 -14.07 3.20 -44.08
N PHE A 272 -14.17 2.75 -42.82
CA PHE A 272 -13.40 3.31 -41.72
C PHE A 272 -11.90 3.03 -41.87
N VAL A 273 -11.52 1.81 -42.25
CA VAL A 273 -10.12 1.46 -42.53
C VAL A 273 -9.59 2.24 -43.72
N GLU A 274 -10.36 2.35 -44.80
CA GLU A 274 -9.98 3.11 -46.00
C GLU A 274 -9.73 4.58 -45.67
N LYS A 275 -10.63 5.22 -44.93
CA LYS A 275 -10.52 6.64 -44.58
C LYS A 275 -9.45 6.94 -43.54
N HIS A 276 -9.31 6.10 -42.52
CA HIS A 276 -8.50 6.42 -41.33
C HIS A 276 -7.22 5.59 -41.20
N GLY A 277 -7.06 4.50 -41.96
CA GLY A 277 -5.90 3.61 -41.89
C GLY A 277 -5.83 2.77 -40.62
N VAL A 278 -6.93 2.62 -39.88
CA VAL A 278 -7.00 1.86 -38.62
C VAL A 278 -8.29 1.05 -38.56
N LYS A 279 -8.25 -0.13 -37.93
CA LYS A 279 -9.43 -0.99 -37.78
C LYS A 279 -10.41 -0.38 -36.77
N LEU A 280 -11.70 -0.40 -37.11
CA LEU A 280 -12.76 -0.05 -36.18
C LEU A 280 -12.92 -1.17 -35.14
N GLY A 281 -12.49 -0.92 -33.92
CA GLY A 281 -12.66 -1.79 -32.76
C GLY A 281 -13.95 -1.50 -31.99
N PHE A 282 -14.18 -2.24 -30.91
CA PHE A 282 -15.24 -1.94 -29.95
C PHE A 282 -14.76 -0.99 -28.85
N MET A 283 -13.45 -0.92 -28.61
CA MET A 283 -12.89 -0.15 -27.51
C MET A 283 -13.12 1.34 -27.67
N SER A 284 -13.06 1.90 -28.88
CA SER A 284 -13.46 3.29 -29.11
C SER A 284 -14.90 3.60 -28.68
N GLY A 285 -15.83 2.67 -28.92
CA GLY A 285 -17.21 2.78 -28.46
C GLY A 285 -17.32 2.81 -26.94
N PHE A 286 -16.63 1.91 -26.24
CA PHE A 286 -16.61 1.88 -24.76
C PHE A 286 -15.87 3.05 -24.14
N VAL A 287 -14.77 3.50 -24.75
CA VAL A 287 -14.03 4.70 -24.34
C VAL A 287 -14.95 5.92 -24.45
N LYS A 288 -15.66 6.09 -25.57
CA LYS A 288 -16.62 7.21 -25.72
C LYS A 288 -17.83 7.11 -24.81
N ALA A 289 -18.34 5.90 -24.58
CA ALA A 289 -19.38 5.68 -23.58
C ALA A 289 -18.92 6.04 -22.16
N ALA A 290 -17.70 5.65 -21.79
CA ALA A 290 -17.10 5.99 -20.50
C ALA A 290 -16.87 7.49 -20.36
N VAL A 291 -16.32 8.17 -21.37
CA VAL A 291 -16.18 9.63 -21.41
C VAL A 291 -17.53 10.31 -21.14
N SER A 292 -18.58 9.94 -21.88
CA SER A 292 -19.91 10.51 -21.68
C SER A 292 -20.43 10.23 -20.27
N GLY A 293 -20.21 9.02 -19.75
CA GLY A 293 -20.54 8.67 -18.37
C GLY A 293 -19.82 9.54 -17.34
N LEU A 294 -18.51 9.77 -17.51
CA LEU A 294 -17.69 10.55 -16.59
C LEU A 294 -18.07 12.03 -16.62
N GLN A 295 -18.42 12.57 -17.78
CA GLN A 295 -18.93 13.95 -17.91
C GLN A 295 -20.30 14.12 -17.23
N ASN A 296 -21.16 13.09 -17.27
CA ASN A 296 -22.48 13.11 -16.62
C ASN A 296 -22.40 12.81 -15.12
N GLN A 297 -21.38 12.08 -14.67
CA GLN A 297 -21.14 11.73 -13.26
C GLN A 297 -19.69 12.08 -12.87
N PRO A 298 -19.36 13.38 -12.70
CA PRO A 298 -17.98 13.82 -12.46
C PRO A 298 -17.34 13.22 -11.21
N ILE A 299 -18.14 12.88 -10.19
CA ILE A 299 -17.69 12.22 -8.96
C ILE A 299 -16.96 10.88 -9.21
N ILE A 300 -17.26 10.20 -10.32
CA ILE A 300 -16.61 8.93 -10.67
C ILE A 300 -15.16 9.16 -11.13
N ASN A 301 -14.87 10.34 -11.69
CA ASN A 301 -13.52 10.75 -12.08
C ASN A 301 -12.74 11.44 -10.95
N ALA A 302 -13.39 11.70 -9.81
CA ALA A 302 -12.80 12.34 -8.65
C ALA A 302 -11.98 11.35 -7.80
N VAL A 303 -11.14 11.85 -6.89
CA VAL A 303 -10.39 11.04 -5.90
C VAL A 303 -10.41 11.69 -4.53
N ILE A 304 -10.25 10.86 -3.50
CA ILE A 304 -9.98 11.31 -2.14
C ILE A 304 -8.48 11.58 -2.00
N ASP A 305 -8.11 12.75 -1.52
CA ASP A 305 -6.74 13.13 -1.17
C ASP A 305 -6.73 13.76 0.23
N GLY A 306 -6.24 13.01 1.22
CA GLY A 306 -6.37 13.40 2.63
C GLY A 306 -7.83 13.59 3.04
N ASP A 307 -8.17 14.82 3.44
CA ASP A 307 -9.53 15.22 3.83
C ASP A 307 -10.32 15.87 2.67
N ASP A 308 -9.69 16.04 1.50
CA ASP A 308 -10.26 16.72 0.34
C ASP A 308 -10.71 15.73 -0.75
N ILE A 309 -11.63 16.19 -1.60
CA ILE A 309 -12.04 15.49 -2.81
C ILE A 309 -11.55 16.30 -4.02
N ILE A 310 -10.69 15.70 -4.83
CA ILE A 310 -10.17 16.30 -6.07
C ILE A 310 -11.03 15.83 -7.23
N TYR A 311 -11.78 16.77 -7.82
CA TYR A 311 -12.47 16.56 -9.10
C TYR A 311 -11.50 16.81 -10.25
N ARG A 312 -11.57 15.97 -11.28
CA ARG A 312 -10.76 16.11 -12.50
C ARG A 312 -11.67 16.39 -13.68
N ASP A 313 -11.47 17.54 -14.31
CA ASP A 313 -12.23 17.94 -15.50
C ASP A 313 -11.70 17.32 -16.80
N TYR A 314 -10.46 16.80 -16.77
CA TYR A 314 -9.87 16.05 -17.88
C TYR A 314 -10.19 14.56 -17.76
N VAL A 315 -10.32 13.89 -18.91
CA VAL A 315 -10.62 12.45 -18.97
C VAL A 315 -9.45 11.70 -19.59
N ASP A 316 -8.65 11.07 -18.75
CA ASP A 316 -7.52 10.24 -19.14
C ASP A 316 -7.86 8.77 -18.87
N ILE A 317 -7.95 7.95 -19.92
CA ILE A 317 -8.39 6.56 -19.80
C ILE A 317 -7.21 5.61 -19.86
N SER A 318 -6.96 4.96 -18.73
CA SER A 318 -6.08 3.81 -18.59
C SER A 318 -6.70 2.57 -19.24
N ILE A 319 -5.96 1.85 -20.08
CA ILE A 319 -6.42 0.59 -20.68
C ILE A 319 -5.50 -0.54 -20.26
N ALA A 320 -6.07 -1.57 -19.63
CA ALA A 320 -5.28 -2.73 -19.22
C ALA A 320 -4.92 -3.61 -20.43
N VAL A 321 -3.62 -3.84 -20.63
CA VAL A 321 -3.08 -4.67 -21.71
C VAL A 321 -2.28 -5.83 -21.12
N GLY A 322 -2.67 -7.06 -21.47
CA GLY A 322 -1.89 -8.25 -21.10
C GLY A 322 -0.72 -8.46 -22.05
N THR A 323 0.48 -8.57 -21.49
CA THR A 323 1.74 -8.83 -22.21
C THR A 323 2.37 -10.13 -21.71
N PRO A 324 3.35 -10.72 -22.42
CA PRO A 324 4.08 -11.89 -21.93
C PRO A 324 4.78 -11.69 -20.58
N LYS A 325 5.14 -10.44 -20.25
CA LYS A 325 5.80 -10.07 -18.97
C LYS A 325 4.79 -9.80 -17.85
N GLY A 326 3.50 -9.73 -18.15
CA GLY A 326 2.42 -9.44 -17.21
C GLY A 326 1.47 -8.36 -17.68
N LEU A 327 0.68 -7.83 -16.75
CA LEU A 327 -0.28 -6.77 -17.02
C LEU A 327 0.41 -5.40 -16.96
N VAL A 328 0.22 -4.58 -17.99
CA VAL A 328 0.59 -3.17 -18.01
C VAL A 328 -0.63 -2.32 -18.30
N VAL A 329 -0.61 -1.06 -17.88
CA VAL A 329 -1.77 -0.17 -17.95
C VAL A 329 -1.35 1.18 -18.53
N PRO A 330 -1.18 1.28 -19.87
CA PRO A 330 -0.94 2.56 -20.52
C PRO A 330 -2.17 3.48 -20.48
N VAL A 331 -1.95 4.78 -20.71
CA VAL A 331 -2.95 5.85 -20.56
C VAL A 331 -3.18 6.57 -21.89
N ILE A 332 -4.45 6.64 -22.30
CA ILE A 332 -4.92 7.52 -23.37
C ILE A 332 -5.26 8.88 -22.76
N ARG A 333 -4.55 9.92 -23.20
CA ARG A 333 -4.72 11.28 -22.68
C ARG A 333 -5.86 12.02 -23.39
N ASN A 334 -6.62 12.85 -22.67
CA ASN A 334 -7.69 13.69 -23.22
C ASN A 334 -8.66 12.91 -24.12
N ALA A 335 -9.11 11.74 -23.67
CA ALA A 335 -9.99 10.86 -24.44
C ALA A 335 -11.34 11.52 -24.79
N ASP A 336 -11.72 12.55 -24.05
CA ASP A 336 -12.87 13.42 -24.32
C ASP A 336 -12.75 14.13 -25.67
N LYS A 337 -11.55 14.60 -26.03
CA LYS A 337 -11.28 15.38 -27.25
C LYS A 337 -11.04 14.53 -28.50
N MET A 338 -10.77 13.24 -28.33
CA MET A 338 -10.42 12.36 -29.45
C MET A 338 -11.64 11.90 -30.24
N ASN A 339 -11.52 11.61 -31.53
CA ASN A 339 -12.54 10.85 -32.27
C ASN A 339 -12.28 9.32 -32.18
N PHE A 340 -13.18 8.51 -32.75
CA PHE A 340 -13.04 7.05 -32.76
C PHE A 340 -11.72 6.59 -33.41
N ALA A 341 -11.30 7.22 -34.50
CA ALA A 341 -10.08 6.82 -35.21
C ALA A 341 -8.81 7.13 -34.41
N GLU A 342 -8.77 8.28 -33.72
CA GLU A 342 -7.68 8.65 -32.83
C GLU A 342 -7.57 7.70 -31.65
N ILE A 343 -8.70 7.35 -31.02
CA ILE A 343 -8.72 6.36 -29.93
C ILE A 343 -8.18 5.01 -30.41
N GLU A 344 -8.67 4.48 -31.54
CA GLU A 344 -8.21 3.18 -32.05
C GLU A 344 -6.73 3.23 -32.47
N LYS A 345 -6.24 4.35 -33.01
CA LYS A 345 -4.81 4.51 -33.32
C LYS A 345 -3.97 4.51 -32.06
N GLU A 346 -4.39 5.25 -31.04
CA GLU A 346 -3.64 5.36 -29.79
C GLU A 346 -3.61 4.01 -29.05
N ILE A 347 -4.73 3.30 -28.99
CA ILE A 347 -4.79 1.93 -28.45
C ILE A 347 -3.80 1.02 -29.18
N ASN A 348 -3.77 1.05 -30.51
CA ASN A 348 -2.86 0.21 -31.29
C ASN A 348 -1.38 0.57 -31.05
N THR A 349 -1.06 1.85 -30.93
CA THR A 349 0.30 2.33 -30.63
C THR A 349 0.74 1.86 -29.26
N LEU A 350 -0.06 2.10 -28.22
CA LEU A 350 0.24 1.73 -26.85
C LEU A 350 0.29 0.20 -26.68
N ALA A 351 -0.60 -0.55 -27.35
CA ALA A 351 -0.58 -2.00 -27.32
C ALA A 351 0.67 -2.59 -28.00
N LYS A 352 1.16 -2.00 -29.10
CA LYS A 352 2.43 -2.41 -29.70
C LYS A 352 3.60 -2.15 -28.76
N LYS A 353 3.71 -0.93 -28.21
CA LYS A 353 4.75 -0.59 -27.23
C LYS A 353 4.70 -1.48 -25.99
N ALA A 354 3.50 -1.83 -25.52
CA ALA A 354 3.31 -2.75 -24.40
C ALA A 354 3.89 -4.14 -24.69
N ASN A 355 3.56 -4.70 -25.85
CA ASN A 355 4.05 -6.02 -26.26
C ASN A 355 5.57 -6.03 -26.51
N ASP A 356 6.10 -4.95 -27.08
CA ASP A 356 7.54 -4.77 -27.32
C ASP A 356 8.31 -4.46 -26.02
N GLY A 357 7.60 -4.07 -24.95
CA GLY A 357 8.19 -3.68 -23.68
C GLY A 357 8.89 -2.32 -23.72
N SER A 358 8.47 -1.43 -24.63
CA SER A 358 9.04 -0.10 -24.88
C SER A 358 8.17 1.05 -24.34
N LEU A 359 7.15 0.75 -23.53
CA LEU A 359 6.36 1.77 -22.83
C LEU A 359 7.22 2.60 -21.89
N SER A 360 7.08 3.91 -22.00
CA SER A 360 7.66 4.86 -21.06
C SER A 360 6.87 4.89 -19.75
N ILE A 361 7.47 5.43 -18.69
CA ILE A 361 6.83 5.59 -17.38
C ILE A 361 5.67 6.58 -17.48
N ASP A 362 5.82 7.66 -18.24
CA ASP A 362 4.81 8.71 -18.42
C ASP A 362 3.55 8.20 -19.13
N GLU A 363 3.71 7.22 -20.02
CA GLU A 363 2.60 6.54 -20.69
C GLU A 363 1.82 5.62 -19.75
N MET A 364 2.38 5.24 -18.59
CA MET A 364 1.71 4.37 -17.60
C MET A 364 1.18 5.13 -16.38
N ALA A 365 1.59 6.39 -16.20
CA ALA A 365 1.25 7.19 -15.02
C ALA A 365 0.04 8.10 -15.26
N GLY A 366 -0.66 8.50 -14.19
CA GLY A 366 -1.58 9.65 -14.22
C GLY A 366 -2.89 9.49 -14.99
N GLY A 367 -3.35 8.27 -15.30
CA GLY A 367 -4.70 8.06 -15.80
C GLY A 367 -5.76 8.36 -14.72
N SER A 368 -6.94 8.83 -15.12
CA SER A 368 -8.03 9.21 -14.21
C SER A 368 -9.07 8.09 -14.03
N PHE A 369 -9.26 7.24 -15.06
CA PHE A 369 -10.19 6.12 -15.04
C PHE A 369 -9.60 4.90 -15.77
N THR A 370 -9.87 3.67 -15.31
CA THR A 370 -9.37 2.45 -15.97
C THR A 370 -10.49 1.66 -16.64
N ILE A 371 -10.21 1.17 -17.85
CA ILE A 371 -10.98 0.12 -18.52
C ILE A 371 -10.11 -1.13 -18.61
N SER A 372 -10.64 -2.26 -18.14
CA SER A 372 -10.00 -3.57 -18.21
C SER A 372 -10.89 -4.55 -18.96
N ASN A 373 -10.36 -5.17 -20.02
CA ASN A 373 -11.11 -6.12 -20.83
C ASN A 373 -10.62 -7.54 -20.56
N GLY A 374 -11.31 -8.24 -19.65
CA GLY A 374 -11.09 -9.66 -19.40
C GLY A 374 -11.79 -10.57 -20.41
N GLY A 375 -12.71 -10.03 -21.21
CA GLY A 375 -13.49 -10.77 -22.20
C GLY A 375 -12.65 -11.39 -23.31
N VAL A 376 -11.51 -10.79 -23.65
CA VAL A 376 -10.54 -11.36 -24.60
C VAL A 376 -9.94 -12.70 -24.12
N TYR A 377 -9.97 -12.96 -22.81
CA TYR A 377 -9.53 -14.21 -22.19
C TYR A 377 -10.69 -15.14 -21.84
N GLY A 378 -11.91 -14.83 -22.31
CA GLY A 378 -13.11 -15.61 -22.02
C GLY A 378 -13.73 -15.37 -20.65
N SER A 379 -13.28 -14.34 -19.90
CA SER A 379 -13.89 -14.00 -18.60
C SER A 379 -15.34 -13.60 -18.78
N LEU A 380 -16.27 -14.34 -18.17
CA LEU A 380 -17.71 -14.08 -18.23
C LEU A 380 -18.13 -12.94 -17.29
N LEU A 381 -17.59 -12.92 -16.08
CA LEU A 381 -17.92 -11.97 -15.03
C LEU A 381 -16.79 -11.96 -14.00
N SER A 382 -16.36 -10.77 -13.58
CA SER A 382 -15.29 -10.56 -12.61
C SER A 382 -15.40 -9.18 -11.96
N THR A 383 -14.81 -9.04 -10.78
CA THR A 383 -14.71 -7.79 -10.03
C THR A 383 -13.29 -7.23 -10.18
N PRO A 384 -13.05 -6.27 -11.08
CA PRO A 384 -11.73 -5.69 -11.26
C PRO A 384 -11.23 -4.98 -9.99
N ILE A 385 -9.92 -5.00 -9.76
CA ILE A 385 -9.31 -4.24 -8.65
C ILE A 385 -8.97 -2.84 -9.15
N ILE A 386 -9.36 -1.83 -8.38
CA ILE A 386 -9.07 -0.41 -8.68
C ILE A 386 -7.55 -0.23 -8.84
N ASN A 387 -7.14 0.63 -9.75
CA ASN A 387 -5.74 0.99 -9.93
C ASN A 387 -5.46 2.33 -9.23
N PRO A 388 -4.84 2.35 -8.03
CA PRO A 388 -4.55 3.60 -7.34
C PRO A 388 -3.73 4.57 -8.20
N PRO A 389 -3.94 5.88 -8.10
CA PRO A 389 -4.81 6.57 -7.14
C PRO A 389 -6.27 6.76 -7.63
N GLN A 390 -6.71 6.05 -8.68
CA GLN A 390 -8.06 6.23 -9.22
C GLN A 390 -9.13 5.72 -8.27
N SER A 391 -10.38 6.15 -8.50
CA SER A 391 -11.53 5.77 -7.65
C SER A 391 -12.44 4.72 -8.25
N ALA A 392 -12.28 4.41 -9.55
CA ALA A 392 -13.15 3.47 -10.24
C ALA A 392 -12.47 2.78 -11.42
N ILE A 393 -12.97 1.58 -11.75
CA ILE A 393 -12.51 0.76 -12.87
C ILE A 393 -13.69 0.04 -13.53
N LEU A 394 -13.76 0.10 -14.86
CA LEU A 394 -14.73 -0.61 -15.68
C LEU A 394 -14.14 -1.95 -16.15
N GLY A 395 -14.78 -3.05 -15.78
CA GLY A 395 -14.50 -4.40 -16.27
C GLY A 395 -15.42 -4.76 -17.43
N MET A 396 -14.83 -5.07 -18.58
CA MET A 396 -15.51 -5.62 -19.76
C MET A 396 -15.27 -7.13 -19.85
N HIS A 397 -16.32 -7.87 -20.18
CA HIS A 397 -16.33 -9.34 -20.20
C HIS A 397 -16.62 -9.90 -21.59
N SER A 398 -16.68 -11.23 -21.70
CA SER A 398 -16.92 -11.92 -22.96
C SER A 398 -18.31 -11.61 -23.50
N ILE A 399 -18.40 -11.50 -24.83
CA ILE A 399 -19.67 -11.40 -25.55
C ILE A 399 -20.17 -12.82 -25.79
N VAL A 400 -21.34 -13.13 -25.26
CA VAL A 400 -21.95 -14.46 -25.37
C VAL A 400 -23.36 -14.32 -25.93
N THR A 401 -23.68 -15.11 -26.97
CA THR A 401 -25.04 -15.16 -27.52
C THR A 401 -25.98 -15.79 -26.50
N ARG A 402 -27.05 -15.07 -26.12
CA ARG A 402 -28.07 -15.51 -25.16
C ARG A 402 -29.48 -15.34 -25.74
N PRO A 403 -30.45 -16.19 -25.35
CA PRO A 403 -31.85 -15.98 -25.70
C PRO A 403 -32.42 -14.81 -24.89
N MET A 404 -32.87 -13.75 -25.57
CA MET A 404 -33.46 -12.56 -24.96
C MET A 404 -34.85 -12.31 -25.50
N VAL A 405 -35.77 -11.82 -24.65
CA VAL A 405 -37.12 -11.44 -25.08
C VAL A 405 -37.10 -10.01 -25.61
N VAL A 406 -37.35 -9.84 -26.91
CA VAL A 406 -37.43 -8.53 -27.56
C VAL A 406 -38.74 -8.43 -28.34
N GLY A 407 -39.58 -7.45 -27.99
CA GLY A 407 -40.89 -7.28 -28.63
C GLY A 407 -41.80 -8.51 -28.52
N GLY A 408 -41.71 -9.24 -27.40
CA GLY A 408 -42.48 -10.46 -27.15
C GLY A 408 -41.91 -11.75 -27.76
N ASN A 409 -40.83 -11.67 -28.54
CA ASN A 409 -40.19 -12.83 -29.17
C ASN A 409 -38.87 -13.17 -28.51
N ILE A 410 -38.55 -14.47 -28.39
CA ILE A 410 -37.23 -14.93 -27.96
C ILE A 410 -36.30 -14.87 -29.17
N VAL A 411 -35.28 -14.00 -29.11
CA VAL A 411 -34.28 -13.81 -30.16
C VAL A 411 -32.87 -13.97 -29.59
N PRO A 412 -31.93 -14.54 -30.36
CA PRO A 412 -30.53 -14.61 -29.94
C PRO A 412 -29.91 -13.20 -29.95
N ARG A 413 -29.33 -12.78 -28.84
CA ARG A 413 -28.63 -11.49 -28.71
C ARG A 413 -27.20 -11.68 -28.20
N PRO A 414 -26.21 -10.97 -28.77
CA PRO A 414 -24.86 -10.95 -28.23
C PRO A 414 -24.84 -10.10 -26.95
N MET A 415 -24.79 -10.74 -25.79
CA MET A 415 -24.82 -10.07 -24.50
C MET A 415 -23.43 -10.00 -23.88
N MET A 416 -23.08 -8.86 -23.27
CA MET A 416 -21.87 -8.66 -22.48
C MET A 416 -22.24 -8.26 -21.05
N TYR A 417 -21.51 -8.78 -20.05
CA TYR A 417 -21.55 -8.20 -18.71
C TYR A 417 -20.49 -7.09 -18.58
N ILE A 418 -20.88 -5.97 -18.00
CA ILE A 418 -19.97 -4.92 -17.57
C ILE A 418 -20.03 -4.79 -16.05
N ALA A 419 -18.88 -4.55 -15.43
CA ALA A 419 -18.74 -4.39 -13.99
C ALA A 419 -18.09 -3.03 -13.71
N LEU A 420 -18.66 -2.24 -12.81
CA LEU A 420 -17.99 -1.06 -12.27
C LEU A 420 -17.60 -1.37 -10.85
N THR A 421 -16.29 -1.41 -10.59
CA THR A 421 -15.77 -1.42 -9.21
C THR A 421 -15.34 -0.02 -8.84
N TYR A 422 -15.77 0.46 -7.68
CA TYR A 422 -15.56 1.84 -7.25
C TYR A 422 -15.30 1.93 -5.75
N ASP A 423 -14.65 3.01 -5.31
CA ASP A 423 -14.45 3.33 -3.90
C ASP A 423 -15.74 3.91 -3.30
N HIS A 424 -16.42 3.11 -2.47
CA HIS A 424 -17.70 3.47 -1.86
C HIS A 424 -17.56 4.54 -0.76
N ARG A 425 -16.34 4.97 -0.43
CA ARG A 425 -16.13 6.18 0.39
C ARG A 425 -16.44 7.46 -0.37
N LEU A 426 -16.30 7.43 -1.71
CA LEU A 426 -16.46 8.59 -2.59
C LEU A 426 -17.70 8.50 -3.46
N ILE A 427 -17.95 7.32 -4.04
CA ILE A 427 -18.99 7.10 -5.03
C ILE A 427 -20.10 6.28 -4.38
N ASP A 428 -21.30 6.83 -4.35
CA ASP A 428 -22.48 6.11 -3.86
C ASP A 428 -23.10 5.23 -4.95
N GLY A 429 -23.93 4.27 -4.54
CA GLY A 429 -24.53 3.30 -5.45
C GLY A 429 -25.41 3.91 -6.55
N ARG A 430 -26.00 5.10 -6.33
CA ARG A 430 -26.85 5.78 -7.31
C ARG A 430 -26.03 6.25 -8.51
N GLU A 431 -24.90 6.90 -8.24
CA GLU A 431 -23.95 7.47 -9.19
C GLU A 431 -23.32 6.35 -10.02
N ALA A 432 -22.91 5.27 -9.35
CA ALA A 432 -22.40 4.05 -10.00
C ALA A 432 -23.43 3.43 -10.96
N VAL A 433 -24.69 3.31 -10.54
CA VAL A 433 -25.78 2.78 -11.39
C VAL A 433 -26.08 3.71 -12.56
N PHE A 434 -26.14 5.03 -12.35
CA PHE A 434 -26.35 5.98 -13.43
C PHE A 434 -25.23 5.96 -14.46
N PHE A 435 -23.98 5.82 -14.02
CA PHE A 435 -22.84 5.70 -14.92
C PHE A 435 -22.86 4.41 -15.74
N LEU A 436 -23.08 3.25 -15.09
CA LEU A 436 -23.20 1.98 -15.81
C LEU A 436 -24.37 1.97 -16.78
N ARG A 437 -25.51 2.56 -16.37
CA ARG A 437 -26.67 2.73 -17.24
C ARG A 437 -26.34 3.63 -18.43
N ARG A 438 -25.62 4.73 -18.23
CA ARG A 438 -25.19 5.61 -19.34
C ARG A 438 -24.31 4.86 -20.34
N ILE A 439 -23.36 4.06 -19.85
CA ILE A 439 -22.54 3.20 -20.71
C ILE A 439 -23.43 2.21 -21.49
N LYS A 440 -24.35 1.53 -20.79
CA LYS A 440 -25.30 0.60 -21.42
C LYS A 440 -26.11 1.29 -22.51
N ASP A 441 -26.73 2.44 -22.22
CA ASP A 441 -27.60 3.17 -23.14
C ASP A 441 -26.86 3.60 -24.42
N ILE A 442 -25.59 4.00 -24.29
CA ILE A 442 -24.73 4.38 -25.43
C ILE A 442 -24.27 3.16 -26.22
N VAL A 443 -23.87 2.08 -25.56
CA VAL A 443 -23.39 0.87 -26.27
C VAL A 443 -24.55 0.19 -26.99
N GLU A 444 -25.73 0.15 -26.37
CA GLU A 444 -26.96 -0.38 -26.98
C GLU A 444 -27.51 0.53 -28.07
N ASP A 445 -27.27 1.84 -28.03
CA ASP A 445 -27.58 2.77 -29.13
C ASP A 445 -26.47 3.80 -29.36
N PRO A 446 -25.45 3.47 -30.19
CA PRO A 446 -24.31 4.36 -30.43
C PRO A 446 -24.67 5.71 -31.06
N ARG A 447 -25.86 5.86 -31.66
CA ARG A 447 -26.33 7.12 -32.23
C ARG A 447 -26.51 8.21 -31.18
N ARG A 448 -26.71 7.82 -29.91
CA ARG A 448 -26.76 8.74 -28.76
C ARG A 448 -25.52 9.61 -28.63
N LEU A 449 -24.35 9.10 -29.01
CA LEU A 449 -23.10 9.89 -29.00
C LEU A 449 -23.14 11.07 -29.97
N LEU A 450 -23.90 10.98 -31.06
CA LEU A 450 -24.04 12.05 -32.05
C LEU A 450 -25.08 13.10 -31.62
N LEU A 451 -26.07 12.67 -30.86
CA LEU A 451 -27.20 13.50 -30.44
C LEU A 451 -26.99 14.14 -29.06
N ASP A 452 -25.97 13.70 -28.31
CA ASP A 452 -25.70 14.09 -26.93
C ASP A 452 -26.91 13.88 -26.00
N VAL A 453 -27.56 12.71 -26.13
CA VAL A 453 -28.75 12.30 -25.35
C VAL A 453 -28.58 10.97 -24.66
#